data_AF-A0A946YE62-F1
#
_entry.id   AF-A0A946YE62-F1
#
_cell.length_a   1.000
_cell.length_b   1.000
_cell.length_c   1.000
_cell.angle_alpha   90.00
_cell.angle_beta   90.00
_cell.angle_gamma   90.00
#
_symmetry.space_group_name_H-M   'P 1'
#
loop_
_entity.id
_entity.type
_entity.pdbx_description
1 polymer ?
#
loop_
_entity_poly.entity_id
_entity_poly.type
_entity_poly.pdbx_seq_one_letter_code
_entity_poly.pdbx_strand_id
1 'polypeptide(L)' 'ATRLGHRHKSEPVVRMEDPRGRPVYWVGPCGSEQDAGPGTDFHAVRTGYVSVTPLDVDLTRYDAIDTLASWLGHQEP' A
#
# COMPACT_ATOMS: atom_id res chain seq x y z
N ALA A 1 -12.62 -16.33 0.77
CA ALA A 1 -11.27 -15.77 0.56
C ALA A 1 -11.40 -14.28 0.27
N THR A 2 -10.45 -13.49 0.73
CA THR A 2 -10.38 -12.03 0.56
C THR A 2 -9.17 -11.67 -0.29
N ARG A 3 -9.14 -10.45 -0.83
CA ARG A 3 -7.93 -9.84 -1.43
C ARG A 3 -7.38 -8.76 -0.50
N LEU A 4 -6.10 -8.43 -0.65
CA LEU A 4 -5.46 -7.35 0.10
C LEU A 4 -6.09 -6.00 -0.29
N GLY A 5 -6.59 -5.27 0.70
CA GLY A 5 -7.03 -3.88 0.53
C GLY A 5 -5.87 -2.90 0.43
N HIS A 6 -6.15 -1.64 0.11
CA HIS A 6 -5.13 -0.59 -0.04
C HIS A 6 -5.48 0.66 0.75
N ARG A 7 -4.43 1.36 1.22
CA ARG A 7 -4.53 2.68 1.86
C ARG A 7 -3.94 3.74 0.95
N HIS A 8 -4.42 4.97 1.12
CA HIS A 8 -3.75 6.14 0.61
C HIS A 8 -2.34 6.28 1.22
N LYS A 9 -1.52 7.14 0.62
CA LYS A 9 -0.18 7.47 1.15
C LYS A 9 -0.28 7.84 2.63
N SER A 10 0.74 7.46 3.40
CA SER A 10 0.85 7.84 4.81
C SER A 10 0.84 9.35 4.97
N GLU A 11 0.37 9.79 6.13
CA GLU A 11 0.46 11.17 6.56
C GLU A 11 1.94 11.61 6.70
N PRO A 12 2.22 12.92 6.69
CA PRO A 12 3.57 13.44 6.82
C PRO A 12 4.27 12.97 8.11
N VAL A 13 5.60 12.98 8.05
CA VAL A 13 6.47 12.71 9.20
C VAL A 13 6.22 13.72 10.32
N VAL A 14 6.19 13.23 11.56
CA VAL A 14 6.02 14.05 12.76
C VAL A 14 7.40 14.33 13.37
N ARG A 15 7.80 15.61 13.40
CA ARG A 15 9.04 16.05 14.05
C ARG A 15 8.81 16.27 15.55
N MET A 16 9.73 15.77 16.37
CA MET A 16 9.75 15.90 17.82
C MET A 16 11.17 16.17 18.30
N GLU A 17 11.33 16.60 19.55
CA GLU A 17 12.64 16.65 20.22
C GLU A 17 12.73 15.51 21.24
N ASP A 18 13.89 14.83 21.28
CA ASP A 18 14.19 13.91 22.37
C ASP A 18 14.47 14.67 23.68
N PRO A 19 14.55 13.99 24.84
CA PRO A 19 14.87 14.64 26.12
C PRO A 19 16.23 15.35 26.17
N ARG A 20 17.08 15.20 25.15
CA ARG A 20 18.39 15.86 25.01
C ARG A 20 18.35 16.99 23.97
N GLY A 21 17.17 17.38 23.49
CA GLY A 21 16.97 18.45 22.51
C GLY A 21 17.36 18.08 21.08
N ARG A 22 17.57 16.80 20.76
CA ARG A 22 17.91 16.37 19.39
C ARG A 22 16.64 16.11 18.59
N PRO A 23 16.58 16.51 17.30
CA PRO A 23 15.41 16.25 16.47
C PRO A 23 15.24 14.75 16.23
N VAL A 24 14.00 14.28 16.39
CA VAL A 24 13.51 12.94 16.07
C VAL A 24 12.37 13.07 15.08
N TYR A 25 12.28 12.11 14.15
CA TYR A 25 11.30 12.09 13.08
C TYR A 25 10.53 10.77 13.11
N TRP A 26 9.24 10.83 13.41
CA TRP A 26 8.35 9.68 13.44
C TRP A 26 7.64 9.52 12.10
N VAL A 27 7.58 8.29 11.60
CA VAL A 27 6.74 7.96 10.44
C VAL A 27 5.29 8.33 10.76
N GLY A 28 4.65 9.09 9.88
CA GLY A 28 3.27 9.53 10.05
C GLY A 28 2.29 8.34 10.04
N PRO A 29 1.08 8.53 10.59
CA PRO A 29 0.04 7.52 10.53
C PRO A 29 -0.21 6.99 9.11
N CYS A 30 -0.69 5.75 9.02
CA CYS A 30 -1.16 5.20 7.75
C CYS A 30 -2.29 6.07 7.17
N GLY A 31 -2.30 6.25 5.85
CA GLY A 31 -3.37 6.97 5.18
C GLY A 31 -4.73 6.29 5.35
N SER A 32 -5.79 7.03 5.00
CA SER A 32 -7.16 6.51 4.96
C SER A 32 -7.28 5.32 4.00
N GLU A 33 -8.29 4.48 4.23
CA GLU A 33 -8.59 3.35 3.34
C GLU A 33 -8.94 3.87 1.94
N GLN A 34 -8.18 3.42 0.93
CA GLN A 34 -8.41 3.77 -0.48
C GLN A 34 -9.23 2.69 -1.19
N ASP A 35 -8.92 1.42 -0.88
CA ASP A 35 -9.65 0.26 -1.39
C ASP A 35 -9.97 -0.67 -0.22
N ALA A 36 -11.20 -0.55 0.25
CA ALA A 36 -11.73 -1.31 1.38
C ALA A 36 -13.19 -1.74 1.16
N GLY A 37 -13.58 -1.93 -0.11
CA GLY A 37 -14.90 -2.39 -0.49
C GLY A 37 -15.13 -3.89 -0.29
N PRO A 38 -16.30 -4.42 -0.66
CA PRO A 38 -16.57 -5.85 -0.62
C PRO A 38 -15.46 -6.69 -1.25
N GLY A 39 -15.11 -7.80 -0.60
CA GLY A 39 -14.03 -8.71 -1.03
C GLY A 39 -12.64 -8.35 -0.49
N THR A 40 -12.43 -7.17 0.10
CA THR A 40 -11.17 -6.86 0.80
C THR A 40 -11.15 -7.46 2.21
N ASP A 41 -9.95 -7.67 2.71
CA ASP A 41 -9.69 -7.96 4.11
C ASP A 41 -10.27 -6.91 5.08
N PHE A 42 -10.12 -5.61 4.78
CA PHE A 42 -10.72 -4.53 5.57
C PHE A 42 -12.24 -4.69 5.71
N HIS A 43 -12.94 -4.97 4.61
CA HIS A 43 -14.39 -5.12 4.63
C HIS A 43 -14.82 -6.37 5.41
N ALA A 44 -14.14 -7.50 5.23
CA ALA A 44 -14.45 -8.73 5.95
C ALA A 44 -14.33 -8.55 7.48
N VAL A 45 -13.23 -7.94 7.95
CA VAL A 45 -13.03 -7.68 9.38
C VAL A 45 -14.07 -6.70 9.91
N ARG A 46 -14.32 -5.60 9.20
CA ARG A 46 -15.31 -4.58 9.61
C ARG A 46 -16.74 -5.12 9.71
N THR A 47 -17.06 -6.17 8.95
CA THR A 47 -18.39 -6.81 8.95
C THR A 47 -18.48 -8.04 9.87
N GLY A 48 -17.45 -8.29 10.69
CA GLY A 48 -17.46 -9.33 11.72
C GLY A 48 -17.04 -10.73 11.23
N TYR A 49 -16.44 -10.83 10.05
CA TYR A 49 -15.94 -12.10 9.50
C TYR A 49 -14.42 -12.25 9.68
N VAL A 50 -13.95 -13.50 9.71
CA VAL A 50 -12.53 -13.81 9.58
C VAL A 50 -12.09 -13.55 8.14
N SER A 51 -10.97 -12.83 7.98
CA SER A 51 -10.32 -12.61 6.69
C SER A 51 -9.28 -13.69 6.42
N VAL A 52 -9.27 -14.24 5.20
CA VAL A 52 -8.24 -15.17 4.72
C VAL A 52 -7.82 -14.71 3.33
N THR A 53 -6.67 -14.05 3.27
CA THR A 53 -6.07 -13.48 2.05
C THR A 53 -4.86 -14.32 1.64
N PRO A 54 -4.92 -15.10 0.54
CA PRO A 54 -3.73 -15.73 -0.03
C PRO A 54 -2.76 -14.65 -0.51
N LEU A 55 -1.50 -14.75 -0.09
CA LEU A 55 -0.44 -13.82 -0.47
C LEU A 55 0.70 -14.61 -1.14
N ASP A 56 1.36 -13.95 -2.08
CA ASP A 56 2.59 -14.43 -2.71
C ASP A 56 3.73 -13.46 -2.38
N VAL A 57 4.97 -13.95 -2.43
CA VAL A 57 6.19 -13.15 -2.26
C VAL A 57 6.67 -12.56 -3.59
N ASP A 58 6.20 -13.08 -4.72
CA ASP A 58 6.48 -12.49 -6.03
C ASP A 58 5.70 -11.18 -6.20
N LEU A 59 6.43 -10.07 -6.25
CA LEU A 59 5.86 -8.72 -6.41
C LEU A 59 5.79 -8.27 -7.89
N THR A 60 6.06 -9.18 -8.84
CA THR A 60 6.04 -8.87 -10.26
C THR A 60 4.64 -8.50 -10.72
N ARG A 61 4.50 -7.30 -11.28
CA ARG A 61 3.25 -6.82 -11.86
C ARG A 61 3.12 -7.30 -13.32
N TYR A 62 2.72 -8.56 -13.50
CA TYR A 62 2.69 -9.22 -14.81
C TYR A 62 1.78 -8.53 -15.84
N ASP A 63 0.66 -7.94 -15.41
CA ASP A 63 -0.27 -7.18 -16.28
C ASP A 63 0.38 -5.92 -16.90
N ALA A 64 1.44 -5.39 -16.27
CA ALA A 64 2.12 -4.20 -16.76
C ALA A 64 3.25 -4.50 -17.76
N ILE A 65 3.67 -5.77 -17.91
CA ILE A 65 4.87 -6.14 -18.68
C ILE A 65 4.73 -5.72 -20.15
N ASP A 66 3.64 -6.11 -20.82
CA ASP A 66 3.45 -5.81 -22.25
C ASP A 66 3.34 -4.30 -22.51
N THR A 67 2.67 -3.58 -21.61
CA THR A 67 2.54 -2.12 -21.69
C THR A 67 3.90 -1.44 -21.55
N LEU A 68 4.72 -1.90 -20.59
CA LEU A 68 6.06 -1.37 -20.39
C LEU A 68 6.99 -1.70 -21.57
N ALA A 69 6.91 -2.93 -22.10
CA ALA A 69 7.69 -3.37 -23.25
C ALA A 69 7.35 -2.53 -24.50
N SER A 70 6.07 -2.27 -24.74
CA SER A 70 5.62 -1.37 -25.81
C SER A 70 6.17 0.04 -25.61
N TRP A 71 6.06 0.60 -24.40
CA TRP A 71 6.58 1.94 -24.11
C TRP A 71 8.09 2.07 -24.35
N LEU A 72 8.88 1.07 -23.95
CA LEU A 72 10.33 1.04 -24.19
C LEU A 72 10.66 0.97 -25.69
N GLY A 73 9.90 0.18 -26.46
CA GLY A 73 10.07 0.07 -27.91
C GLY A 73 9.72 1.34 -28.69
N HIS A 74 8.98 2.28 -28.07
CA HIS A 74 8.65 3.59 -28.64
C HIS A 74 9.70 4.67 -28.36
N GLN A 75 10.81 4.34 -27.69
CA GLN A 75 11.95 5.25 -27.56
C GLN A 75 12.80 5.17 -28.85
N GLU A 76 12.50 6.01 -29.85
CA GLU A 76 13.49 6.35 -30.88
C GLU A 76 14.66 7.15 -30.24
N PRO A 77 15.89 7.05 -30.78
CA PRO A 77 17.07 7.71 -30.23
C PRO A 77 16.96 9.25 -30.14
#